data_AF-A0A6G1SX79-F1
#
_entry.id   AF-A0A6G1SX79-F1
#
_cell.length_a   1.000
_cell.length_b   1.000
_cell.length_c   1.000
_cell.angle_alpha   90.00
_cell.angle_beta   90.00
_cell.angle_gamma   90.00
#
_symmetry.space_group_name_H-M   'P 1'
#
loop_
_entity.id
_entity.type
_entity.pdbx_description
1 polymer ?
#
loop_
_entity_poly.entity_id
_entity_poly.type
_entity_poly.pdbx_seq_one_letter_code
_entity_poly.pdbx_strand_id
1 'polypeptide(L)'
;MSSEERAELERWQRATTMPTGPVRRPRAILLLADGLPLKDVVVRCGMTPKIVRKWARRFIAERLPGLADRDRPGRKRVFSP
;
A
#
# COMPACT_ATOMS: atom_id res chain seq x y z
N MET A 1 -5.25 -13.90 -0.02
CA MET A 1 -5.61 -12.80 -0.94
C MET A 1 -6.57 -13.43 -1.94
N SER A 2 -7.75 -12.86 -2.15
CA SER A 2 -8.69 -13.35 -3.16
C SER A 2 -8.24 -12.93 -4.57
N SER A 3 -8.79 -13.58 -5.59
CA SER A 3 -8.53 -13.22 -7.00
C SER A 3 -9.00 -11.79 -7.31
N GLU A 4 -10.11 -11.35 -6.71
CA GLU A 4 -10.62 -9.98 -6.84
C GLU A 4 -9.68 -8.95 -6.20
N GLU A 5 -9.18 -9.23 -4.99
CA GLU A 5 -8.20 -8.39 -4.31
C GLU A 5 -6.91 -8.27 -5.13
N ARG A 6 -6.46 -9.37 -5.71
CA ARG A 6 -5.29 -9.40 -6.59
C ARG A 6 -5.50 -8.51 -7.81
N ALA A 7 -6.63 -8.66 -8.49
CA ALA A 7 -6.97 -7.87 -9.67
C ALA A 7 -7.04 -6.37 -9.37
N GLU A 8 -7.58 -5.98 -8.20
CA GLU A 8 -7.61 -4.57 -7.78
C GLU A 8 -6.21 -4.03 -7.50
N LEU A 9 -5.34 -4.79 -6.82
CA LEU A 9 -3.95 -4.39 -6.59
C LEU A 9 -3.16 -4.23 -7.90
N GLU A 10 -3.41 -5.11 -8.89
CA GLU A 10 -2.82 -5.01 -10.22
C GLU A 10 -3.37 -3.81 -11.01
N ARG A 11 -4.65 -3.45 -10.82
CA ARG A 11 -5.22 -2.19 -11.34
C ARG A 11 -4.51 -0.98 -10.72
N TRP A 12 -4.35 -0.95 -9.39
CA TRP A 12 -3.66 0.13 -8.68
C TRP A 12 -2.18 0.23 -9.03
N GLN A 13 -1.52 -0.89 -9.35
CA GLN A 13 -0.14 -0.89 -9.83
C GLN A 13 -0.02 -0.24 -11.21
N ARG A 14 -1.00 -0.47 -12.10
CA ARG A 14 -1.02 0.09 -13.47
C ARG A 14 -1.45 1.55 -13.50
N ALA A 15 -2.22 1.99 -12.52
CA ALA A 15 -2.56 3.40 -12.35
C ALA A 15 -1.29 4.19 -11.94
N THR A 16 -0.73 4.96 -12.89
CA THR A 16 0.39 5.90 -12.65
C THR A 16 0.11 6.88 -11.51
N THR A 17 -1.17 7.20 -11.28
CA THR A 17 -1.61 8.19 -10.30
C THR A 17 -2.68 7.56 -9.42
N MET A 18 -2.27 6.87 -8.37
CA MET A 18 -3.12 6.76 -7.19
C MET A 18 -3.24 8.18 -6.61
N PRO A 19 -4.44 8.72 -6.34
CA PRO A 19 -4.62 10.06 -5.78
C PRO A 19 -3.81 10.33 -4.50
N THR A 20 -3.33 9.28 -3.83
CA THR A 20 -2.94 9.34 -2.42
C THR A 20 -1.93 8.24 -1.98
N GLY A 21 -1.00 7.81 -2.85
CA GLY A 21 0.15 7.00 -2.42
C GLY A 21 0.99 6.34 -3.52
N PRO A 22 2.28 6.03 -3.28
CA PRO A 22 3.15 5.46 -4.30
C PRO A 22 2.69 4.07 -4.76
N VAL A 23 2.65 3.86 -6.08
CA VAL A 23 2.50 2.60 -6.86
C VAL A 23 3.31 1.42 -6.30
N ARG A 24 4.31 1.72 -5.48
CA ARG A 24 5.16 0.76 -4.78
C ARG A 24 4.40 -0.07 -3.73
N ARG A 25 3.31 0.43 -3.11
CA ARG A 25 2.57 -0.30 -2.03
C ARG A 25 1.81 -1.52 -2.56
N PRO A 26 0.95 -1.40 -3.59
CA PRO A 26 0.28 -2.57 -4.17
C PRO A 26 1.28 -3.60 -4.68
N ARG A 27 2.36 -3.14 -5.33
CA ARG A 27 3.46 -4.00 -5.79
C ARG A 27 4.11 -4.79 -4.65
N ALA A 28 4.35 -4.17 -3.49
CA ALA A 28 4.94 -4.87 -2.35
C ALA A 28 4.02 -5.99 -1.81
N ILE A 29 2.70 -5.77 -1.80
CA ILE A 29 1.73 -6.77 -1.33
C ILE A 29 1.60 -7.92 -2.34
N LEU A 30 1.57 -7.63 -3.63
CA LEU A 30 1.56 -8.65 -4.69
C LEU A 30 2.80 -9.56 -4.58
N LEU A 31 4.00 -8.98 -4.46
CA LEU A 31 5.22 -9.77 -4.32
C LEU A 31 5.24 -10.62 -3.03
N LEU A 32 4.72 -10.10 -1.91
CA LEU A 32 4.58 -10.89 -0.68
C LEU A 32 3.57 -12.02 -0.86
N ALA A 33 2.47 -11.78 -1.58
CA ALA A 33 1.47 -12.81 -1.87
C ALA A 33 1.99 -13.88 -2.85
N ASP A 34 2.94 -13.52 -3.71
CA ASP A 34 3.68 -14.44 -4.57
C ASP A 34 4.77 -15.24 -3.81
N GLY A 35 4.86 -15.06 -2.49
CA GLY A 35 5.79 -15.80 -1.63
C GLY A 35 7.22 -15.27 -1.62
N LEU A 36 7.48 -14.09 -2.21
CA LEU A 36 8.83 -13.52 -2.17
C LEU A 36 9.19 -13.12 -0.73
N PRO A 37 10.46 -13.36 -0.33
CA PRO A 37 10.92 -12.96 0.99
C PRO A 37 11.00 -11.44 1.09
N LEU A 38 10.77 -10.93 2.31
CA LEU A 38 10.73 -9.48 2.58
C LEU A 38 11.96 -8.71 2.06
N LYS A 39 13.15 -9.32 2.11
CA LYS A 39 14.40 -8.73 1.59
C LYS A 39 14.31 -8.40 0.09
N ASP A 40 13.74 -9.30 -0.70
CA ASP A 40 13.65 -9.16 -2.15
C ASP A 40 12.55 -8.15 -2.51
N VAL A 41 11.45 -8.15 -1.74
CA VAL A 41 10.36 -7.17 -1.88
C VAL A 41 10.87 -5.75 -1.63
N VAL A 42 11.67 -5.55 -0.58
CA VAL A 42 12.27 -4.27 -0.21
C VAL A 42 13.15 -3.73 -1.33
N VAL A 43 14.02 -4.57 -1.89
CA VAL A 43 14.90 -4.21 -3.02
C VAL A 43 14.08 -3.87 -4.26
N ARG A 44 13.12 -4.73 -4.65
CA ARG A 44 12.29 -4.54 -5.86
C ARG A 44 11.37 -3.33 -5.80
N CYS A 45 10.87 -2.98 -4.61
CA CYS A 45 9.97 -1.85 -4.41
C CYS A 45 10.67 -0.56 -3.97
N GLY A 46 11.99 -0.60 -3.67
CA GLY A 46 12.72 0.55 -3.14
C GLY A 46 12.09 1.10 -1.85
N MET A 47 11.70 0.21 -0.94
CA MET A 47 11.09 0.54 0.35
C MET A 47 11.88 -0.04 1.51
N THR A 48 11.77 0.55 2.69
CA THR A 48 12.37 -0.06 3.89
C THR A 48 11.56 -1.26 4.40
N PRO A 49 12.18 -2.27 5.04
CA PRO A 49 11.46 -3.43 5.58
C PRO A 49 10.37 -3.04 6.58
N LYS A 50 10.60 -1.98 7.36
CA LYS A 50 9.63 -1.40 8.31
C LYS A 50 8.36 -0.94 7.61
N ILE A 51 8.49 -0.24 6.48
CA ILE A 51 7.34 0.25 5.70
C ILE A 51 6.58 -0.92 5.07
N VAL A 52 7.29 -1.89 4.49
CA VAL A 52 6.65 -3.07 3.89
C VAL A 52 5.86 -3.86 4.94
N ARG A 53 6.44 -4.12 6.12
CA ARG A 53 5.74 -4.78 7.24
C ARG A 53 4.52 -3.98 7.72
N LYS A 54 4.61 -2.64 7.77
CA LYS A 54 3.47 -1.79 8.12
C LYS A 54 2.30 -2.01 7.16
N TRP A 55 2.55 -1.97 5.86
CA TRP A 55 1.50 -2.17 4.86
C TRP A 55 0.98 -3.61 4.83
N ALA A 56 1.85 -4.61 5.00
CA ALA A 56 1.43 -6.00 5.13
C ALA A 56 0.47 -6.20 6.30
N ARG A 57 0.79 -5.64 7.49
CA ARG A 57 -0.10 -5.68 8.66
C ARG A 57 -1.44 -5.00 8.39
N ARG A 58 -1.44 -3.83 7.75
CA ARG A 58 -2.68 -3.12 7.39
C ARG A 58 -3.52 -3.91 6.39
N PHE A 59 -2.90 -4.53 5.40
CA PHE A 59 -3.60 -5.39 4.44
C PHE A 59 -4.20 -6.63 5.11
N ILE A 60 -3.50 -7.25 6.07
CA ILE A 60 -4.05 -8.39 6.81
C ILE A 60 -5.26 -7.96 7.66
N ALA A 61 -5.22 -6.77 8.28
CA ALA A 61 -6.28 -6.28 9.15
C ALA A 61 -7.48 -5.70 8.39
N GLU A 62 -7.25 -4.94 7.32
CA GLU A 62 -8.24 -4.08 6.67
C GLU A 62 -8.39 -4.37 5.16
N ARG A 63 -7.67 -5.34 4.60
CA ARG A 63 -7.65 -5.68 3.17
C ARG A 63 -7.36 -4.47 2.28
N LEU A 64 -8.06 -4.33 1.15
CA LEU A 64 -7.93 -3.22 0.19
C LEU A 64 -8.11 -1.84 0.85
N PRO A 65 -9.13 -1.60 1.71
CA PRO A 65 -9.24 -0.37 2.50
C PRO A 65 -7.99 0.00 3.32
N GLY A 66 -7.24 -1.00 3.80
CA GLY A 66 -6.00 -0.78 4.55
C GLY A 66 -4.83 -0.24 3.72
N LEU A 67 -4.90 -0.41 2.41
CA LEU A 67 -3.91 0.06 1.43
C LEU A 67 -4.35 1.34 0.71
N ALA A 68 -5.66 1.58 0.63
CA ALA A 68 -6.21 2.88 0.26
C ALA A 68 -5.73 3.96 1.25
N ASP A 69 -5.57 5.18 0.76
CA ASP A 69 -5.28 6.26 1.70
C ASP A 69 -6.53 6.51 2.52
N ARG A 70 -6.36 6.46 3.84
CA ARG A 70 -7.38 7.03 4.71
C ARG A 70 -7.26 8.52 4.49
N ASP A 71 -8.40 9.18 4.26
CA ASP A 71 -8.47 10.63 4.33
C ASP A 71 -7.68 11.04 5.57
N ARG A 72 -6.51 11.64 5.35
CA ARG A 72 -5.74 12.21 6.45
C ARG A 72 -6.72 13.25 6.98
N PRO A 73 -7.21 13.20 8.22
CA PRO A 73 -7.92 14.33 8.76
C PRO A 73 -6.88 15.43 8.78
N GLY A 74 -6.87 16.24 7.72
CA GLY A 74 -6.03 17.39 7.60
C GLY A 74 -6.38 18.21 8.82
N ARG A 75 -5.41 18.37 9.72
CA ARG A 75 -5.54 19.28 10.85
C ARG A 75 -6.16 20.56 10.30
N LYS A 76 -7.39 20.89 10.69
CA LYS A 76 -7.97 22.19 10.35
C LYS A 76 -6.93 23.22 10.79
N ARG A 77 -6.33 23.94 9.84
CA ARG A 77 -5.53 25.13 10.18
C ARG A 77 -6.55 26.15 10.64
N VAL A 78 -6.90 26.10 11.92
CA VAL A 78 -7.68 27.17 12.54
C VAL A 78 -6.69 28.31 12.69
N PHE A 79 -6.68 29.20 11.70
CA PHE A 79 -6.14 30.54 11.92
C PHE A 79 -7.23 31.27 12.70
N SER A 80 -7.07 31.36 14.01
CA SER A 80 -7.88 32.29 14.79
C SER A 80 -7.31 33.70 14.57
N PRO A 81 -8.15 34.70 14.27
CA PRO A 81 -7.71 36.10 14.14
C PRO A 81 -7.20 36.67 15.46
#